data_AF-A0A972XVZ5-F1
#
_entry.id   AF-A0A972XVZ5-F1
#
_cell.length_a   1.000
_cell.length_b   1.000
_cell.length_c   1.000
_cell.angle_alpha   90.00
_cell.angle_beta   90.00
_cell.angle_gamma   90.00
#
_symmetry.space_group_name_H-M   'P 1'
#
loop_
_entity.id
_entity.type
_entity.pdbx_description
1 polymer ?
#
loop_
_entity_poly.entity_id
_entity_poly.type
_entity_poly.pdbx_seq_one_letter_code
_entity_poly.pdbx_strand_id
1 'polypeptide(L)'
;GESGANHRQILRFDNYAIDLERFERKQSTHIWKPQERYFYELLEVDETAQGHGGRYHRGHFVAEFHERLSSVLYPFLFVLIALAYVGQAQSTRQNRNKLTVMVSIIAVAFRAGGLVLNNTVALEPIFIPLMYLLPITGISMSLWLMVINSRPRPGLSMFDRVEILFEDMRGCIKPLLKRVFRFGKINHRVDK
;
A
#
# COMPACT_ATOMS: atom_id res chain seq x y z
N GLY A 1 47.01 28.29 -33.35
CA GLY A 1 46.69 27.47 -34.52
C GLY A 1 46.36 26.08 -34.03
N GLU A 2 45.12 25.65 -34.29
CA GLU A 2 44.51 24.42 -33.82
C GLU A 2 45.14 23.17 -34.45
N SER A 3 45.17 22.04 -33.74
CA SER A 3 44.51 20.78 -34.14
C SER A 3 44.82 19.68 -33.13
N GLY A 4 44.02 19.60 -32.07
CA GLY A 4 43.98 18.44 -31.18
C GLY A 4 43.22 17.32 -31.89
N ALA A 5 43.93 16.43 -32.56
CA ALA A 5 43.34 15.29 -33.26
C ALA A 5 42.64 14.35 -32.28
N ASN A 6 41.33 14.48 -32.17
CA ASN A 6 40.45 13.60 -31.41
C ASN A 6 40.48 12.19 -32.05
N HIS A 7 41.26 11.27 -31.48
CA HIS A 7 41.32 9.88 -31.92
C HIS A 7 40.05 9.15 -31.45
N ARG A 8 39.03 9.13 -32.32
CA ARG A 8 37.78 8.40 -32.06
C ARG A 8 37.99 6.93 -32.43
N GLN A 9 38.32 6.10 -31.45
CA GLN A 9 38.47 4.66 -31.63
C GLN A 9 37.08 4.02 -31.77
N ILE A 10 36.70 3.67 -32.99
CA ILE A 10 35.44 2.96 -33.27
C ILE A 10 35.71 1.47 -33.06
N LEU A 11 35.24 0.93 -31.94
CA LEU A 11 35.21 -0.51 -31.66
C LEU A 11 34.24 -1.17 -32.67
N ARG A 12 34.80 -1.91 -33.63
CA ARG A 12 34.06 -2.78 -34.54
C ARG A 12 33.81 -4.10 -33.81
N PHE A 13 32.56 -4.37 -33.46
CA PHE A 13 32.16 -5.67 -32.92
C PHE A 13 32.03 -6.64 -34.09
N ASP A 14 32.90 -7.65 -34.14
CA ASP A 14 32.70 -8.79 -35.02
C ASP A 14 31.44 -9.55 -34.53
N ASN A 15 30.50 -9.80 -35.42
CA ASN A 15 29.25 -10.50 -35.10
C ASN A 15 29.57 -11.95 -34.69
N TYR A 16 29.70 -12.19 -33.39
CA TYR A 16 29.72 -13.54 -32.84
C TYR A 16 28.27 -14.04 -32.76
N ALA A 17 27.87 -14.88 -33.71
CA ALA A 17 26.59 -15.58 -33.65
C ALA A 17 26.67 -16.60 -32.51
N ILE A 18 26.33 -16.16 -31.30
CA ILE A 18 26.10 -17.05 -30.17
C ILE A 18 24.83 -17.82 -30.49
N ASP A 19 24.99 -19.10 -30.82
CA ASP A 19 23.91 -20.05 -31.06
C ASP A 19 23.13 -20.29 -29.76
N LEU A 20 22.08 -19.49 -29.55
CA LEU A 20 21.17 -19.59 -28.39
C LEU A 20 20.34 -20.88 -28.40
N GLU A 21 20.24 -21.56 -29.55
CA GLU A 21 19.46 -22.78 -29.74
C GLU A 21 20.05 -23.95 -28.91
N ARG A 22 21.37 -23.93 -28.68
CA ARG A 22 22.06 -24.90 -27.79
C ARG A 22 21.72 -24.71 -26.31
N PHE A 23 21.26 -23.52 -25.91
CA PHE A 23 20.79 -23.24 -24.55
C PHE A 23 19.28 -23.46 -24.40
N GLU A 24 18.56 -23.68 -25.49
CA GLU A 24 17.10 -23.82 -25.51
C GLU A 24 16.62 -25.24 -25.13
N ARG A 25 17.51 -26.24 -25.16
CA ARG A 25 17.19 -27.66 -24.89
C ARG A 25 16.96 -28.01 -23.41
N LYS A 26 16.64 -27.01 -22.58
CA LYS A 26 16.14 -27.17 -21.22
C LYS A 26 15.07 -26.11 -20.94
N GLN A 27 14.08 -25.97 -21.83
CA GLN A 27 12.78 -25.44 -21.43
C GLN A 27 12.18 -26.39 -20.37
N SER A 28 12.67 -26.27 -19.14
CA SER A 28 11.86 -26.60 -17.97
C SER A 28 10.56 -25.85 -18.15
N THR A 29 9.44 -26.56 -18.06
CA THR A 29 8.11 -25.94 -17.98
C THR A 29 8.19 -24.75 -17.03
N HIS A 30 8.08 -23.53 -17.56
CA HIS A 30 8.26 -22.34 -16.75
C HIS A 30 7.07 -22.23 -15.80
N ILE A 31 7.30 -22.47 -14.52
CA ILE A 31 6.26 -22.35 -13.49
C ILE A 31 6.12 -20.86 -13.17
N TRP A 32 5.10 -20.25 -13.77
CA TRP A 32 4.74 -18.84 -13.53
C TRP A 32 4.37 -18.61 -12.06
N LYS A 33 4.98 -17.58 -11.46
CA LYS A 33 4.62 -17.17 -10.09
C LYS A 33 3.22 -16.58 -10.06
N PRO A 34 2.51 -16.62 -8.91
CA PRO A 34 1.21 -15.97 -8.77
C PRO A 34 1.22 -14.50 -9.21
N GLN A 35 2.27 -13.76 -8.85
CA GLN A 35 2.47 -12.35 -9.23
C GLN A 35 2.67 -12.11 -10.75
N GLU A 36 3.07 -13.14 -11.51
CA GLU A 36 3.31 -13.06 -12.96
C GLU A 36 2.04 -13.39 -13.76
N ARG A 37 0.97 -13.84 -13.10
CA ARG A 37 -0.29 -14.23 -13.75
C ARG A 37 -1.26 -13.08 -13.94
N TYR A 38 -2.11 -13.21 -14.96
CA TYR A 38 -3.19 -12.27 -15.19
C TYR A 38 -4.32 -12.43 -14.18
N PHE A 39 -5.05 -11.34 -13.92
CA PHE A 39 -6.12 -11.29 -12.92
C PHE A 39 -7.17 -12.41 -13.07
N TYR A 40 -7.59 -12.70 -14.31
CA TYR A 40 -8.59 -13.74 -14.59
C TYR A 40 -8.07 -15.16 -14.29
N GLU A 41 -6.76 -15.39 -14.44
CA GLU A 41 -6.10 -16.67 -14.14
C GLU A 41 -5.98 -16.94 -12.63
N LEU A 42 -6.15 -15.90 -11.80
CA LEU A 42 -6.21 -16.05 -10.34
C LEU A 42 -7.62 -16.44 -9.85
N LEU A 43 -8.67 -16.19 -10.65
CA LEU A 43 -10.05 -16.56 -10.33
C LEU A 43 -10.31 -18.04 -10.61
N GLU A 44 -9.78 -18.54 -11.72
CA GLU A 44 -9.87 -19.93 -12.13
C GLU A 44 -8.68 -20.70 -11.54
N VAL A 45 -8.74 -20.96 -10.23
CA VAL A 45 -7.75 -21.81 -9.57
C VAL A 45 -8.04 -23.25 -9.96
N ASP A 46 -7.55 -23.64 -11.13
CA ASP A 46 -7.63 -25.02 -11.57
C ASP A 46 -6.87 -25.92 -10.57
N GLU A 47 -7.48 -27.02 -10.15
CA GLU A 47 -6.89 -27.94 -9.17
C GLU A 47 -5.55 -28.51 -9.68
N THR A 48 -5.36 -28.51 -11.01
CA THR A 48 -4.12 -28.87 -11.71
C THR A 48 -2.95 -27.92 -11.44
N ALA A 49 -3.18 -26.70 -10.93
CA ALA A 49 -2.12 -25.79 -10.50
C ALA A 49 -1.28 -26.39 -9.36
N GLN A 50 -1.86 -27.31 -8.57
CA GLN A 50 -1.14 -28.09 -7.57
C GLN A 50 -0.05 -29.01 -8.19
N GLY A 51 -0.13 -29.29 -9.49
CA GLY A 51 0.82 -30.10 -10.26
C GLY A 51 2.09 -29.37 -10.75
N HIS A 52 2.18 -28.04 -10.59
CA HIS A 52 3.33 -27.26 -11.06
C HIS A 52 4.49 -27.25 -10.04
N GLY A 53 4.99 -28.44 -9.69
CA GLY A 53 6.21 -28.62 -8.88
C GLY A 53 6.09 -28.31 -7.38
N GLY A 54 4.87 -28.24 -6.83
CA GLY A 54 4.61 -28.14 -5.38
C GLY A 54 5.06 -26.84 -4.70
N ARG A 55 5.50 -25.84 -5.47
CA ARG A 55 6.05 -24.57 -4.92
C ARG A 55 4.98 -23.57 -4.51
N TYR A 56 3.80 -23.61 -5.11
CA TYR A 56 2.71 -22.67 -4.85
C TYR A 56 1.39 -23.41 -4.68
N HIS A 57 0.74 -23.18 -3.55
CA HIS A 57 -0.57 -23.72 -3.20
C HIS A 57 -1.69 -22.71 -3.52
N ARG A 58 -2.95 -23.18 -3.49
CA ARG A 58 -4.15 -22.35 -3.68
C ARG A 58 -4.13 -21.05 -2.84
N GLY A 59 -3.63 -21.10 -1.61
CA GLY A 59 -3.51 -19.94 -0.72
C GLY A 59 -2.70 -18.80 -1.32
N HIS A 60 -1.62 -19.08 -2.07
CA HIS A 60 -0.81 -18.03 -2.70
C HIS A 60 -1.56 -17.28 -3.81
N PHE A 61 -2.42 -17.98 -4.57
CA PHE A 61 -3.24 -17.35 -5.60
C PHE A 61 -4.33 -16.48 -4.99
N VAL A 62 -4.97 -16.97 -3.92
CA VAL A 62 -5.95 -16.20 -3.16
C VAL A 62 -5.32 -14.96 -2.53
N ALA A 63 -4.14 -15.11 -1.93
CA ALA A 63 -3.40 -14.00 -1.32
C ALA A 63 -3.02 -12.92 -2.34
N GLU A 64 -2.52 -13.32 -3.50
CA GLU A 64 -2.15 -12.41 -4.59
C GLU A 64 -3.38 -11.65 -5.13
N PHE A 65 -4.51 -12.34 -5.30
CA PHE A 65 -5.76 -11.71 -5.72
C PHE A 65 -6.20 -10.62 -4.73
N HIS A 66 -6.23 -10.94 -3.44
CA HIS A 66 -6.63 -9.99 -2.40
C HIS A 66 -5.61 -8.87 -2.19
N GLU A 67 -4.32 -9.14 -2.36
CA GLU A 67 -3.28 -8.10 -2.33
C GLU A 67 -3.46 -7.09 -3.47
N ARG A 68 -3.74 -7.55 -4.70
CA ARG A 68 -4.00 -6.63 -5.82
C ARG A 68 -5.19 -5.72 -5.53
N LEU A 69 -6.29 -6.28 -5.02
CA LEU A 69 -7.48 -5.49 -4.67
C LEU A 69 -7.21 -4.52 -3.50
N SER A 70 -6.54 -4.99 -2.45
CA SER A 70 -6.20 -4.15 -1.30
C SER A 70 -5.18 -3.06 -1.66
N SER A 71 -4.25 -3.35 -2.59
CA SER A 71 -3.21 -2.42 -3.04
C SER A 71 -3.78 -1.11 -3.59
N VAL A 72 -4.99 -1.14 -4.18
CA VAL A 72 -5.70 0.04 -4.69
C VAL A 72 -6.05 1.04 -3.58
N LEU A 73 -6.18 0.59 -2.33
CA LEU A 73 -6.49 1.43 -1.18
C LEU A 73 -5.26 2.19 -0.64
N TYR A 74 -4.05 1.67 -0.86
CA TYR A 74 -2.82 2.27 -0.31
C TYR A 74 -2.49 3.67 -0.86
N PRO A 75 -2.69 3.97 -2.17
CA PRO A 75 -2.56 5.34 -2.67
C PRO A 75 -3.43 6.34 -1.90
N PHE A 76 -4.70 6.00 -1.65
CA PHE A 76 -5.61 6.86 -0.88
C PHE A 76 -5.13 7.02 0.56
N LEU A 77 -4.71 5.92 1.20
CA LEU A 77 -4.11 5.95 2.53
C LEU A 77 -2.92 6.91 2.60
N PHE A 78 -1.96 6.80 1.69
CA PHE A 78 -0.74 7.63 1.72
C PHE A 78 -1.03 9.11 1.50
N VAL A 79 -1.94 9.43 0.58
CA VAL A 79 -2.38 10.81 0.35
C VAL A 79 -3.05 11.37 1.59
N LEU A 80 -3.95 10.60 2.23
CA LEU A 80 -4.66 11.05 3.43
C LEU A 80 -3.74 11.21 4.64
N ILE A 81 -2.79 10.29 4.85
CA ILE A 81 -1.76 10.45 5.88
C ILE A 81 -0.99 11.74 5.62
N ALA A 82 -0.48 11.94 4.39
CA ALA A 82 0.30 13.13 4.06
C ALA A 82 -0.51 14.42 4.31
N LEU A 83 -1.76 14.48 3.85
CA LEU A 83 -2.62 15.64 4.03
C LEU A 83 -2.95 15.90 5.51
N ALA A 84 -3.18 14.85 6.31
CA ALA A 84 -3.46 15.00 7.75
C ALA A 84 -2.29 15.64 8.53
N TYR A 85 -1.06 15.41 8.09
CA TYR A 85 0.13 15.99 8.71
C TYR A 85 0.58 17.31 8.07
N VAL A 86 0.43 17.49 6.75
CA VAL A 86 0.86 18.70 6.03
C VAL A 86 -0.12 19.86 6.22
N GLY A 87 -1.41 19.60 6.43
CA GLY A 87 -2.42 20.64 6.69
C GLY A 87 -2.20 21.46 7.97
N GLN A 88 -1.14 21.16 8.74
CA GLN A 88 -0.80 21.85 9.98
C GLN A 88 0.07 23.08 9.69
N ALA A 89 -0.33 24.23 10.21
CA ALA A 89 0.46 25.46 10.12
C ALA A 89 1.77 25.30 10.91
N GLN A 90 2.91 25.39 10.22
CA GLN A 90 4.23 25.32 10.85
C GLN A 90 5.09 26.52 10.48
N SER A 91 5.62 27.21 11.49
CA SER A 91 6.40 28.45 11.31
C SER A 91 7.91 28.23 11.14
N THR A 92 8.44 27.03 11.39
CA THR A 92 9.90 26.77 11.35
C THR A 92 10.26 25.70 10.32
N ARG A 93 11.21 26.02 9.42
CA ARG A 93 11.75 25.10 8.39
C ARG A 93 12.13 23.72 8.93
N GLN A 94 12.69 23.64 10.13
CA GLN A 94 13.14 22.40 10.74
C GLN A 94 11.99 21.46 11.12
N ASN A 95 10.83 21.98 11.52
CA ASN A 95 9.69 21.14 11.89
C ASN A 95 8.97 20.57 10.66
N ARG A 96 9.07 21.24 9.51
CA ARG A 96 8.52 20.75 8.24
C ARG A 96 9.22 19.47 7.76
N ASN A 97 10.55 19.44 7.82
CA ASN A 97 11.34 18.25 7.46
C ASN A 97 11.08 17.06 8.41
N LYS A 98 10.97 17.34 9.72
CA LYS A 98 10.63 16.31 10.73
C LYS A 98 9.28 15.66 10.45
N LEU A 99 8.26 16.44 10.09
CA LEU A 99 6.96 15.89 9.71
C LEU A 99 7.03 15.02 8.47
N THR A 100 7.74 15.46 7.43
CA THR A 100 7.87 14.67 6.19
C THR A 100 8.49 13.31 6.47
N VAL A 101 9.58 13.25 7.26
CA VAL A 101 10.22 11.97 7.64
C VAL A 101 9.24 11.08 8.40
N MET A 102 8.50 11.63 9.35
CA MET A 102 7.54 10.86 10.14
C MET A 102 6.39 10.30 9.28
N VAL A 103 5.84 11.11 8.38
CA VAL A 103 4.80 10.67 7.42
C VAL A 103 5.32 9.52 6.57
N SER A 104 6.55 9.62 6.06
CA SER A 104 7.18 8.55 5.29
C SER A 104 7.33 7.27 6.10
N ILE A 105 7.78 7.35 7.36
CA ILE A 105 7.90 6.18 8.24
C ILE A 105 6.55 5.50 8.46
N ILE A 106 5.49 6.29 8.74
CA ILE A 106 4.14 5.75 8.94
C ILE A 106 3.64 5.07 7.67
N ALA A 107 3.79 5.70 6.50
CA ALA A 107 3.37 5.12 5.22
C ALA A 107 4.11 3.80 4.91
N VAL A 108 5.43 3.76 5.14
CA VAL A 108 6.23 2.54 4.99
C VAL A 108 5.77 1.46 5.96
N ALA A 109 5.47 1.79 7.21
CA ALA A 109 4.98 0.83 8.20
C ALA A 109 3.65 0.18 7.76
N PHE A 110 2.69 0.97 7.27
CA PHE A 110 1.45 0.43 6.71
C PHE A 110 1.71 -0.50 5.51
N ARG A 111 2.59 -0.10 4.58
CA ARG A 111 2.91 -0.94 3.41
C ARG A 111 3.60 -2.24 3.81
N ALA A 112 4.56 -2.17 4.74
CA ALA A 112 5.25 -3.33 5.28
C ALA A 112 4.26 -4.29 5.98
N GLY A 113 3.31 -3.75 6.74
CA GLY A 113 2.22 -4.52 7.35
C GLY A 113 1.39 -5.26 6.31
N GLY A 114 1.03 -4.61 5.20
CA GLY A 114 0.33 -5.26 4.08
C GLY A 114 1.09 -6.44 3.47
N LEU A 115 2.40 -6.27 3.25
CA LEU A 115 3.26 -7.34 2.72
C LEU A 115 3.37 -8.52 3.69
N VAL A 116 3.43 -8.28 4.99
CA VAL A 116 3.39 -9.34 6.01
C VAL A 116 2.06 -10.08 5.94
N LEU A 117 0.94 -9.37 5.86
CA LEU A 117 -0.39 -9.98 5.76
C LEU A 117 -0.58 -10.80 4.48
N ASN A 118 -0.02 -10.38 3.35
CA ASN A 118 -0.05 -11.17 2.11
C ASN A 118 0.59 -12.56 2.31
N ASN A 119 1.77 -12.61 2.95
CA ASN A 119 2.43 -13.87 3.27
C ASN A 119 1.60 -14.71 4.25
N THR A 120 0.97 -14.09 5.25
CA THR A 120 0.11 -14.80 6.22
C THR A 120 -1.14 -15.37 5.56
N VAL A 121 -1.78 -14.63 4.66
CA VAL A 121 -2.96 -15.08 3.91
C VAL A 121 -2.61 -16.23 2.97
N ALA A 122 -1.40 -16.24 2.43
CA ALA A 122 -0.93 -17.34 1.59
C ALA A 122 -0.84 -18.68 2.35
N LEU A 123 -0.58 -18.61 3.66
CA LEU A 123 -0.62 -19.77 4.56
C LEU A 123 -2.04 -20.09 5.01
N GLU A 124 -2.77 -19.07 5.49
CA GLU A 124 -4.08 -19.20 6.12
C GLU A 124 -5.06 -18.16 5.56
N PRO A 125 -5.99 -18.55 4.67
CA PRO A 125 -6.95 -17.63 4.05
C PRO A 125 -7.88 -16.92 5.03
N ILE A 126 -7.96 -17.35 6.29
CA ILE A 126 -8.78 -16.68 7.32
C ILE A 126 -8.37 -15.23 7.58
N PHE A 127 -7.13 -14.84 7.26
CA PHE A 127 -6.62 -13.49 7.47
C PHE A 127 -6.95 -12.49 6.35
N ILE A 128 -7.69 -12.90 5.31
CA ILE A 128 -8.12 -12.01 4.22
C ILE A 128 -8.78 -10.72 4.72
N PRO A 129 -9.72 -10.74 5.70
CA PRO A 129 -10.36 -9.53 6.19
C PRO A 129 -9.35 -8.51 6.75
N LEU A 130 -8.26 -8.99 7.36
CA LEU A 130 -7.23 -8.14 7.96
C LEU A 130 -6.44 -7.36 6.90
N MET A 131 -6.24 -7.93 5.71
CA MET A 131 -5.60 -7.23 4.57
C MET A 131 -6.35 -5.98 4.13
N TYR A 132 -7.68 -5.98 4.26
CA TYR A 132 -8.53 -4.83 3.94
C TYR A 132 -8.66 -3.88 5.13
N LEU A 133 -8.76 -4.45 6.33
CA LEU A 133 -8.91 -3.68 7.56
C LEU A 133 -7.70 -2.77 7.81
N LEU A 134 -6.49 -3.22 7.48
CA LEU A 134 -5.26 -2.43 7.66
C LEU A 134 -5.29 -1.08 6.90
N PRO A 135 -5.46 -1.01 5.57
CA PRO A 135 -5.55 0.28 4.88
C PRO A 135 -6.82 1.07 5.24
N ILE A 136 -7.97 0.41 5.45
CA ILE A 136 -9.23 1.09 5.81
C ILE A 136 -9.13 1.79 7.18
N THR A 137 -8.48 1.15 8.15
CA THR A 137 -8.27 1.77 9.47
C THR A 137 -7.31 2.95 9.38
N GLY A 138 -6.24 2.84 8.60
CA GLY A 138 -5.34 3.96 8.34
C GLY A 138 -6.04 5.15 7.65
N ILE A 139 -6.90 4.88 6.67
CA ILE A 139 -7.72 5.90 5.98
C ILE A 139 -8.65 6.58 6.98
N SER A 140 -9.36 5.77 7.78
CA SER A 140 -10.32 6.26 8.77
C SER A 140 -9.62 7.08 9.86
N MET A 141 -8.46 6.64 10.33
CA MET A 141 -7.63 7.37 11.30
C MET A 141 -7.13 8.70 10.73
N SER A 142 -6.71 8.72 9.47
CA SER A 142 -6.24 9.94 8.79
C SER A 142 -7.37 10.95 8.58
N LEU A 143 -8.56 10.51 8.18
CA LEU A 143 -9.74 11.36 8.06
C LEU A 143 -10.16 11.91 9.41
N TRP A 144 -10.17 11.07 10.45
CA TRP A 144 -10.51 11.46 11.80
C TRP A 144 -9.53 12.51 12.36
N LEU A 145 -8.23 12.32 12.10
CA LEU A 145 -7.17 13.29 12.40
C LEU A 145 -7.43 14.66 11.77
N MET A 146 -7.79 14.71 10.49
CA MET A 146 -8.11 15.97 9.80
C MET A 146 -9.27 16.72 10.46
N VAL A 147 -10.33 16.01 10.81
CA VAL A 147 -11.52 16.61 11.41
C VAL A 147 -11.20 17.22 12.78
N ILE A 148 -10.38 16.54 13.59
CA ILE A 148 -9.99 17.04 14.92
C ILE A 148 -9.01 18.21 14.83
N ASN A 149 -8.05 18.13 13.91
CA ASN A 149 -6.99 19.11 13.80
C ASN A 149 -7.43 20.43 13.13
N SER A 150 -8.71 20.55 12.77
CA SER A 150 -9.32 21.82 12.34
C SER A 150 -9.25 22.91 13.42
N ARG A 151 -8.90 22.57 14.67
CA ARG A 151 -8.58 23.50 15.76
C ARG A 151 -7.07 23.51 16.02
N PRO A 152 -6.28 24.40 15.39
CA PRO A 152 -4.84 24.44 15.59
C PRO A 152 -4.51 24.74 17.07
N ARG A 153 -3.93 23.75 17.77
CA ARG A 153 -3.40 23.90 19.13
C ARG A 153 -1.89 24.19 19.04
N PRO A 154 -1.43 25.43 19.31
CA PRO A 154 -0.01 25.76 19.29
C PRO A 154 0.70 25.17 20.52
N GLY A 155 1.97 24.77 20.38
CA GLY A 155 2.88 24.60 21.53
C GLY A 155 3.18 23.19 22.04
N LEU A 156 2.58 22.11 21.50
CA LEU A 156 2.85 20.75 21.99
C LEU A 156 3.97 20.00 21.25
N SER A 157 4.76 19.23 22.02
CA SER A 157 5.75 18.28 21.52
C SER A 157 5.07 17.20 20.68
N MET A 158 5.86 16.54 19.82
CA MET A 158 5.37 15.49 18.92
C MET A 158 4.76 14.31 19.67
N PHE A 159 5.32 13.95 20.83
CA PHE A 159 4.83 12.86 21.67
C PHE A 159 3.51 13.23 22.36
N ASP A 160 3.42 14.43 22.92
CA ASP A 160 2.17 14.95 23.50
C ASP A 160 1.04 14.97 22.47
N ARG A 161 1.35 15.19 21.18
CA ARG A 161 0.37 15.12 20.09
C ARG A 161 -0.10 13.70 19.83
N VAL A 162 0.80 12.72 19.85
CA VAL A 162 0.45 11.30 19.72
C VAL A 162 -0.37 10.84 20.93
N GLU A 163 -0.04 11.33 22.11
CA GLU A 163 -0.72 11.02 23.36
C GLU A 163 -2.13 11.61 23.40
N ILE A 164 -2.29 12.91 23.10
CA ILE A 164 -3.61 13.52 22.95
C ILE A 164 -4.42 12.86 21.85
N LEU A 165 -3.79 12.48 20.74
CA LEU A 165 -4.46 11.75 19.68
C LEU A 165 -5.04 10.44 20.21
N PHE A 166 -4.26 9.72 21.02
CA PHE A 166 -4.67 8.46 21.61
C PHE A 166 -5.81 8.65 22.64
N GLU A 167 -5.76 9.71 23.43
CA GLU A 167 -6.84 10.07 24.38
C GLU A 167 -8.13 10.52 23.68
N ASP A 168 -8.03 11.42 22.70
CA ASP A 168 -9.18 11.86 21.90
C ASP A 168 -9.76 10.66 21.12
N MET A 169 -8.94 9.70 20.69
CA MET A 169 -9.39 8.51 19.96
C MET A 169 -10.29 7.66 20.86
N ARG A 170 -9.90 7.47 22.11
CA ARG A 170 -10.72 6.80 23.14
C ARG A 170 -12.02 7.55 23.43
N GLY A 171 -11.98 8.89 23.47
CA GLY A 171 -13.14 9.73 23.78
C GLY A 171 -14.16 9.87 22.63
N CYS A 172 -13.69 9.91 21.39
CA CYS A 172 -14.49 10.25 20.21
C CYS A 172 -15.27 9.05 19.61
N ILE A 173 -14.91 7.81 19.98
CA ILE A 173 -15.65 6.60 19.58
C ILE A 173 -17.16 6.72 19.92
N LYS A 174 -17.50 7.29 21.10
CA LYS A 174 -18.89 7.41 21.56
C LYS A 174 -19.76 8.38 20.74
N PRO A 175 -19.35 9.64 20.46
CA PRO A 175 -20.17 10.58 19.69
C PRO A 175 -20.22 10.29 18.19
N LEU A 176 -19.18 9.68 17.61
CA LEU A 176 -19.12 9.41 16.17
C LEU A 176 -20.09 8.29 15.76
N LEU A 177 -20.19 7.22 16.56
CA LEU A 177 -21.26 6.21 16.49
C LEU A 177 -22.65 6.85 16.56
N LYS A 178 -22.85 7.82 17.46
CA LYS A 178 -24.13 8.51 17.65
C LYS A 178 -24.50 9.46 16.50
N ARG A 179 -23.52 9.96 15.73
CA ARG A 179 -23.75 10.80 14.53
C ARG A 179 -24.01 9.94 13.28
N VAL A 180 -23.27 8.84 13.11
CA VAL A 180 -23.49 7.89 12.01
C VAL A 180 -24.88 7.23 12.12
N PHE A 181 -25.30 6.83 13.33
CA PHE A 181 -26.66 6.30 13.55
C PHE A 181 -27.78 7.34 13.38
N ARG A 182 -27.48 8.65 13.42
CA ARG A 182 -28.49 9.71 13.28
C ARG A 182 -28.84 10.01 11.82
N PHE A 183 -27.95 9.69 10.88
CA PHE A 183 -28.20 9.88 9.45
C PHE A 183 -29.18 8.85 8.84
N GLY A 184 -29.47 7.75 9.52
CA GLY A 184 -30.43 6.73 9.07
C GLY A 184 -31.91 7.08 9.34
N LYS A 185 -32.23 8.28 9.85
CA LYS A 185 -33.60 8.65 10.24
C LYS A 185 -34.13 9.90 9.53
N ILE A 186 -33.84 10.03 8.23
CA ILE A 186 -34.42 11.07 7.37
C ILE A 186 -35.08 10.39 6.15
N ASN A 187 -36.19 9.68 6.35
CA ASN A 187 -37.25 9.62 5.33
C ASN A 187 -38.55 9.01 5.88
N HIS A 188 -39.53 9.86 6.16
CA HIS A 188 -40.94 9.73 5.76
C HIS A 188 -41.73 10.88 6.37
N ARG A 189 -41.76 12.01 5.68
CA ARG A 189 -42.88 12.94 5.77
C ARG A 189 -43.19 13.37 4.35
N VAL A 190 -43.90 12.47 3.66
CA VAL A 190 -44.63 12.80 2.43
C VAL A 190 -45.95 13.40 2.89
N ASP A 191 -46.20 14.59 2.40
CA ASP A 191 -47.35 15.44 2.68
C ASP A 191 -48.68 14.71 2.38
N LYS A 192 -49.68 15.00 3.21
CA LYS A 192 -51.10 14.87 2.88
C LYS A 192 -51.77 16.20 3.18
#